data_AF-A0A3D4V148-F1
#
_entry.id   AF-A0A3D4V148-F1
#
_cell.length_a   1.000
_cell.length_b   1.000
_cell.length_c   1.000
_cell.angle_alpha   90.00
_cell.angle_beta   90.00
_cell.angle_gamma   90.00
#
_symmetry.space_group_name_H-M   'P 1'
#
loop_
_entity.id
_entity.type
_entity.pdbx_description
1 polymer ?
#
loop_
_entity_poly.entity_id
_entity_poly.type
_entity_poly.pdbx_seq_one_letter_code
_entity_poly.pdbx_strand_id
1 'polypeptide(L)'
;EITGYYNTELKEIREKEVVLNTPDGEKVIENDFVLAMTGYHPNYDLMEKFQIKLTDDEKCMPVYQEESLETKRKGVYVAGVVCGGLDTSRLFIENSRVHADQIADHIEE
;
A
#
# COMPACT_ATOMS: atom_id res chain seq x y z
N GLU A 1 9.85 4.22 30.21
CA GLU A 1 8.61 4.64 29.55
C GLU A 1 8.96 5.25 28.20
N ILE A 2 8.12 5.07 27.17
CA ILE A 2 8.35 5.61 25.82
C ILE A 2 7.37 6.77 25.62
N THR A 3 7.86 7.95 25.25
CA THR A 3 7.01 9.12 25.01
C THR A 3 6.22 8.95 23.71
N GLY A 4 4.89 8.99 23.80
CA GLY A 4 4.00 8.98 22.65
C GLY A 4 3.49 10.39 22.31
N TYR A 5 3.66 10.81 21.06
CA TYR A 5 3.09 12.05 20.52
C TYR A 5 1.93 11.68 19.59
N TYR A 6 0.70 11.73 20.10
CA TYR A 6 -0.50 11.44 19.31
C TYR A 6 -0.98 12.66 18.54
N ASN A 7 -1.73 12.45 17.45
CA ASN A 7 -2.25 13.52 16.58
C ASN A 7 -1.15 14.53 16.16
N THR A 8 0.04 14.01 15.87
CA THR A 8 1.25 14.78 15.60
C THR A 8 1.82 14.38 14.25
N GLU A 9 2.23 15.37 13.47
CA GLU A 9 2.88 15.17 12.17
C GLU A 9 4.32 15.64 12.22
N LEU A 10 5.22 14.92 11.54
CA LEU A 10 6.60 15.32 11.37
C LEU A 10 6.67 16.48 10.36
N LYS A 11 7.21 17.62 10.77
CA LYS A 11 7.37 18.81 9.93
C LYS A 11 8.74 18.87 9.24
N GLU A 12 9.81 18.56 9.98
CA GLU A 12 11.18 18.69 9.48
C GLU A 12 12.10 17.65 10.16
N ILE A 13 13.05 17.10 9.40
CA ILE A 13 14.14 16.27 9.92
C ILE A 13 15.44 17.05 9.76
N ARG A 14 16.12 17.32 10.88
CA ARG A 14 17.45 17.94 10.92
C ARG A 14 18.48 16.92 11.41
N GLU A 15 19.75 17.28 11.38
CA GLU A 15 20.86 16.36 11.67
C GLU A 15 20.80 15.75 13.09
N LYS A 16 20.31 16.51 14.07
CA LYS A 16 20.26 16.12 15.50
C LYS A 16 18.92 16.35 16.17
N GLU A 17 17.91 16.72 15.41
CA GLU A 17 16.58 17.01 15.95
C GLU A 17 15.51 16.81 14.89
N VAL A 18 14.26 16.66 15.34
CA VAL A 18 13.10 16.72 14.47
C VAL A 18 12.13 17.77 14.97
N VAL A 19 11.43 18.40 14.02
CA VAL A 19 10.38 19.36 14.29
C VAL A 19 9.04 18.67 14.09
N LEU A 20 8.21 18.69 15.13
CA LEU A 20 6.89 18.07 15.17
C LEU A 20 5.82 19.15 15.21
N ASN A 21 4.76 18.99 14.43
CA ASN A 21 3.52 19.73 14.59
C ASN A 21 2.60 18.94 15.52
N THR A 22 2.44 19.39 16.77
CA THR A 22 1.52 18.77 17.74
C THR A 22 0.23 19.60 17.85
N PRO A 23 -0.83 19.08 18.51
CA PRO A 23 -2.05 19.85 18.76
C PRO A 23 -1.82 21.14 19.57
N ASP A 24 -0.75 21.19 20.37
CA ASP A 24 -0.40 22.33 21.23
C ASP A 24 0.57 23.31 20.54
N GLY A 25 0.97 23.01 19.30
CA GLY A 25 1.90 23.80 18.51
C GLY A 25 3.17 23.05 18.11
N GLU A 26 4.14 23.80 17.59
CA GLU A 26 5.40 23.23 17.14
C GLU A 26 6.26 22.77 18.33
N LYS A 27 6.84 21.58 18.22
CA LYS A 27 7.76 21.02 19.22
C LYS A 27 9.01 20.49 18.54
N VAL A 28 10.17 20.89 19.07
CA VAL A 28 11.47 20.37 18.63
C VAL A 28 11.93 19.32 19.64
N ILE A 29 12.41 18.18 19.16
CA ILE A 29 12.99 17.12 19.99
C ILE A 29 14.35 16.70 19.43
N GLU A 30 15.33 16.47 20.32
CA GLU A 30 16.61 15.86 19.94
C GLU A 30 16.38 14.44 19.40
N ASN A 31 17.04 14.12 18.29
CA ASN A 31 16.86 12.85 17.59
C ASN A 31 18.03 12.54 16.66
N ASP A 32 18.61 11.34 16.76
CA ASP A 32 19.71 10.90 15.90
C ASP A 32 19.27 10.10 14.65
N PHE A 33 18.15 9.37 14.73
CA PHE A 33 17.68 8.50 13.65
C PHE A 33 16.17 8.59 13.48
N VAL A 34 15.69 8.50 12.23
CA VAL A 34 14.25 8.46 11.93
C VAL A 34 13.93 7.15 11.22
N LEU A 35 12.97 6.40 11.78
CA LEU A 35 12.39 5.22 11.15
C LEU A 35 10.99 5.59 10.62
N ALA A 36 10.90 5.91 9.33
CA ALA A 36 9.63 6.26 8.67
C ALA A 36 8.78 5.01 8.39
N MET A 37 8.05 4.54 9.40
CA MET A 37 7.17 3.36 9.31
C MET A 37 5.75 3.72 8.87
N THR A 38 5.60 4.55 7.83
CA THR A 38 4.32 5.13 7.38
C THR A 38 3.53 4.23 6.42
N GLY A 39 3.81 2.93 6.40
CA GLY A 39 3.21 1.98 5.48
C GLY A 39 3.84 1.99 4.08
N TYR A 40 3.15 1.37 3.13
CA TYR A 40 3.56 1.20 1.75
C TYR A 40 2.34 1.19 0.84
N HIS A 41 2.57 1.36 -0.46
CA HIS A 41 1.54 1.24 -1.49
C HIS A 41 2.04 0.38 -2.66
N PRO A 42 1.14 -0.15 -3.50
CA PRO A 42 1.52 -0.82 -4.75
C PRO A 42 2.32 0.09 -5.68
N ASN A 43 3.12 -0.51 -6.57
CA ASN A 43 3.82 0.24 -7.61
C ASN A 43 2.86 0.58 -8.77
N TYR A 44 2.17 1.73 -8.66
CA TYR A 44 1.19 2.17 -9.65
C TYR A 44 1.81 2.52 -11.00
N ASP A 45 3.03 3.04 -11.04
CA ASP A 45 3.74 3.30 -12.30
C ASP A 45 3.95 2.02 -13.11
N LEU A 46 4.24 0.91 -12.42
CA LEU A 46 4.38 -0.40 -13.07
C LEU A 46 3.03 -0.89 -13.62
N MET A 47 1.95 -0.72 -12.85
CA MET A 47 0.60 -1.08 -13.29
C MET A 47 0.16 -0.29 -14.52
N GLU A 48 0.44 1.02 -14.54
CA GLU A 48 0.16 1.88 -15.69
C GLU A 48 0.93 1.44 -16.93
N LYS A 49 2.22 1.10 -16.79
CA LYS A 49 3.04 0.53 -17.90
C LYS A 49 2.45 -0.77 -18.44
N PHE A 50 1.83 -1.58 -17.57
CA PHE A 50 1.10 -2.77 -17.98
C PHE A 50 -0.34 -2.48 -18.45
N GLN A 51 -0.78 -1.23 -18.46
CA GLN A 51 -2.14 -0.79 -18.83
C GLN A 51 -3.21 -1.45 -17.96
N ILE A 52 -2.88 -1.70 -16.69
CA ILE A 52 -3.84 -2.20 -15.70
C ILE A 52 -4.73 -1.03 -15.28
N LYS A 53 -6.03 -1.15 -15.53
CA LYS A 53 -7.01 -0.15 -15.09
C LYS A 53 -7.18 -0.23 -13.57
N LEU A 54 -7.25 0.92 -12.90
CA LEU A 54 -7.55 1.02 -11.47
C LEU A 54 -9.00 1.48 -11.24
N THR A 55 -9.54 1.24 -10.04
CA THR A 55 -10.81 1.82 -9.57
C THR A 55 -10.68 3.33 -9.43
N ASP A 56 -11.79 4.04 -9.63
CA ASP A 56 -11.87 5.50 -9.55
C ASP A 56 -12.31 5.96 -8.14
N ASP A 57 -11.71 5.35 -7.12
CA ASP A 57 -11.95 5.61 -5.71
C ASP A 57 -10.61 5.69 -4.94
N GLU A 58 -10.68 6.07 -3.66
CA GLU A 58 -9.49 6.21 -2.80
C GLU A 58 -8.73 4.89 -2.59
N LYS A 59 -9.32 3.74 -2.96
CA LYS A 59 -8.67 2.44 -2.83
C LYS A 59 -7.72 2.16 -3.97
N CYS A 60 -7.89 2.76 -5.15
CA CYS A 60 -7.02 2.59 -6.31
C CYS A 60 -6.72 1.11 -6.63
N MET A 61 -7.73 0.23 -6.54
CA MET A 61 -7.56 -1.22 -6.74
C MET A 61 -7.42 -1.55 -8.23
N PRO A 62 -6.59 -2.53 -8.63
CA PRO A 62 -6.62 -3.03 -10.00
C PRO A 62 -8.01 -3.59 -10.34
N VAL A 63 -8.45 -3.38 -11.58
CA VAL A 63 -9.72 -3.92 -12.09
C VAL A 63 -9.44 -5.24 -12.79
N TYR A 64 -9.96 -6.32 -12.21
CA TYR A 64 -9.79 -7.70 -12.66
C TYR A 64 -11.09 -8.50 -12.49
N GLN A 65 -11.15 -9.70 -13.08
CA GLN A 65 -12.24 -10.66 -12.89
C GLN A 65 -12.01 -11.46 -11.61
N GLU A 66 -12.98 -11.52 -10.70
CA GLU A 66 -12.76 -12.11 -9.37
C GLU A 66 -12.45 -13.61 -9.42
N GLU A 67 -12.99 -14.32 -10.41
CA GLU A 67 -12.84 -15.77 -10.56
C GLU A 67 -11.45 -16.16 -11.09
N SER A 68 -10.91 -15.42 -12.07
CA SER A 68 -9.64 -15.75 -12.74
C SER A 68 -8.47 -14.84 -12.36
N LEU A 69 -8.74 -13.70 -11.73
CA LEU A 69 -7.81 -12.62 -11.43
C LEU A 69 -7.20 -11.97 -12.68
N GLU A 70 -7.76 -12.22 -13.87
CA GLU A 70 -7.32 -11.60 -15.11
C GLU A 70 -7.77 -10.13 -15.13
N THR A 71 -6.82 -9.23 -15.40
CA THR A 71 -7.12 -7.81 -15.59
C THR A 71 -7.88 -7.59 -16.89
N LYS A 72 -8.30 -6.34 -17.15
CA LYS A 72 -8.87 -5.98 -18.47
C LYS A 72 -7.91 -6.16 -19.65
N ARG A 73 -6.61 -6.36 -19.39
CA ARG A 73 -5.63 -6.71 -20.40
C ARG A 73 -5.43 -8.22 -20.43
N LYS A 74 -5.83 -8.84 -21.53
CA LYS A 74 -5.69 -10.29 -21.73
C LYS A 74 -4.27 -10.77 -21.49
N GLY A 75 -4.13 -11.85 -20.72
CA GLY A 75 -2.85 -12.46 -20.35
C GLY A 75 -2.09 -11.72 -19.23
N VAL A 76 -2.69 -10.71 -18.61
CA VAL A 76 -2.12 -10.02 -17.44
C VAL A 76 -3.03 -10.25 -16.24
N TYR A 77 -2.45 -10.83 -15.19
CA TYR A 77 -3.13 -11.22 -13.96
C TYR A 77 -2.56 -10.45 -12.76
N VAL A 78 -3.37 -10.31 -11.71
CA VAL A 78 -2.96 -9.71 -10.44
C VAL A 78 -3.22 -10.69 -9.30
N ALA A 79 -2.26 -10.86 -8.39
CA ALA A 79 -2.42 -11.80 -7.28
C ALA A 79 -1.78 -11.26 -6.01
N GLY A 80 -2.41 -11.56 -4.89
CA GLY A 80 -1.90 -11.19 -3.56
C GLY A 80 -2.44 -9.84 -3.11
N VAL A 81 -1.71 -9.22 -2.17
CA VAL A 81 -2.08 -7.94 -1.54
C VAL A 81 -2.27 -6.79 -2.54
N VAL A 82 -1.65 -6.90 -3.71
CA VAL A 82 -1.76 -5.92 -4.80
C VAL A 82 -3.20 -5.71 -5.27
N CYS A 83 -4.05 -6.74 -5.15
CA CYS A 83 -5.46 -6.67 -5.51
C CYS A 83 -6.27 -5.72 -4.59
N GLY A 84 -5.74 -5.40 -3.41
CA GLY A 84 -6.36 -4.50 -2.44
C GLY A 84 -6.04 -3.01 -2.65
N GLY A 85 -5.10 -2.65 -3.53
CA GLY A 85 -4.72 -1.25 -3.74
C GLY A 85 -4.20 -0.60 -2.44
N LEU A 86 -4.82 0.51 -2.03
CA LEU A 86 -4.60 1.21 -0.76
C LEU A 86 -5.44 0.63 0.41
N ASP A 87 -6.33 -0.32 0.18
CA ASP A 87 -7.05 -1.06 1.23
C ASP A 87 -6.15 -2.18 1.79
N THR A 88 -5.08 -1.78 2.48
CA THR A 88 -3.98 -2.67 2.92
C THR A 88 -4.39 -3.66 4.01
N SER A 89 -5.57 -3.53 4.60
CA SER A 89 -6.10 -4.43 5.65
C SER A 89 -7.02 -5.53 5.12
N ARG A 90 -7.26 -5.60 3.81
CA ARG A 90 -8.20 -6.56 3.21
C ARG A 90 -7.56 -7.91 2.88
N LEU A 91 -6.34 -7.88 2.33
CA LEU A 91 -5.68 -9.07 1.79
C LEU A 91 -4.42 -9.39 2.59
N PHE A 92 -4.28 -10.67 2.92
CA PHE A 92 -3.18 -11.27 3.66
C PHE A 92 -2.77 -12.57 2.96
N ILE A 93 -1.67 -13.18 3.42
CA ILE A 93 -1.17 -14.41 2.79
C ILE A 93 -2.24 -15.51 2.83
N GLU A 94 -2.96 -15.61 3.95
CA GLU A 94 -3.93 -16.66 4.23
C GLU A 94 -5.11 -16.66 3.26
N ASN A 95 -5.61 -15.47 2.91
CA ASN A 95 -6.78 -15.30 2.05
C ASN A 95 -6.44 -15.03 0.58
N SER A 96 -5.18 -14.71 0.26
CA SER A 96 -4.76 -14.40 -1.10
C SER A 96 -3.94 -15.50 -1.77
N ARG A 97 -3.48 -16.53 -1.03
CA ARG A 97 -2.78 -17.69 -1.62
C ARG A 97 -3.63 -18.47 -2.64
N VAL A 98 -4.96 -18.44 -2.49
CA VAL A 98 -5.90 -19.10 -3.40
C VAL A 98 -5.87 -18.52 -4.82
N HIS A 99 -5.42 -17.27 -4.98
CA HIS A 99 -5.29 -16.65 -6.30
C HIS A 99 -4.36 -17.44 -7.24
N ALA A 100 -3.39 -18.18 -6.69
CA ALA A 100 -2.49 -19.00 -7.51
C ALA A 100 -3.25 -20.12 -8.24
N ASP A 101 -4.14 -20.83 -7.52
CA ASP A 101 -4.95 -21.90 -8.09
C ASP A 101 -5.93 -21.33 -9.13
N GLN A 102 -6.60 -20.22 -8.80
CA GLN A 102 -7.53 -19.54 -9.71
C GLN A 102 -6.89 -19.12 -11.05
N ILE A 103 -5.67 -18.58 -11.00
CA ILE A 103 -4.94 -18.18 -12.20
C ILE A 103 -4.47 -19.40 -12.98
N ALA A 104 -3.97 -20.44 -12.29
CA ALA A 104 -3.52 -21.67 -12.94
C ALA A 104 -4.67 -22.36 -13.69
N ASP A 105 -5.82 -22.53 -13.02
CA ASP A 105 -7.03 -23.12 -13.59
C ASP A 105 -7.47 -22.35 -14.85
N HIS A 106 -7.51 -21.01 -14.80
CA HIS A 106 -7.89 -20.19 -15.95
C HIS A 106 -6.88 -20.23 -17.12
N ILE A 107 -5.61 -20.50 -16.86
CA ILE A 107 -4.58 -20.62 -17.92
C ILE A 107 -4.64 -22.00 -18.61
N GLU A 108 -5.07 -23.03 -17.89
CA GLU A 108 -5.16 -24.39 -18.42
C GLU A 108 -6.42 -24.65 -19.28
N GLU A 109 -7.45 -23.79 -19.16
CA GLU A 109 -8.65 -23.79 -20.02
C GLU A 109 -8.39 -23.35 -21.48
#